data_AF-B5IHE5-F1
#
_entry.id   AF-B5IHE5-F1
#
_cell.length_a   1.000
_cell.length_b   1.000
_cell.length_c   1.000
_cell.angle_alpha   90.00
_cell.angle_beta   90.00
_cell.angle_gamma   90.00
#
_symmetry.space_group_name_H-M   'P 1'
#
loop_
_entity.id
_entity.type
_entity.pdbx_description
1 polymer ?
#
loop_
_entity_poly.entity_id
_entity_poly.type
_entity_poly.pdbx_seq_one_letter_code
_entity_poly.pdbx_strand_id
1 'polypeptide(L)'
;MIYILRERNTEILKLYGIDKIWEFSEDKDIEGLMQEEKNGRIGVINSTPKFENSLARNYPIVIVDSHGDYFHPNFRFSPLPISFFERDAKDVALELLGKIIVYDGLAGKIVETEAYYGNKDPASRAYKGKKNYNRGMWLSGGHIFIYMVHANWMFNITTDGEEAQAVLIRSVEPIAGLKKMYERRGKRLKELCNGPGKWTRAFGIKKEMNEESLGGEIFIAQSPWNEFKVARAHRIGVRNDLEEPLRFFIKDSQYVSVRKIS
;
A
#
# COMPACT_ATOMS: atom_id res chain seq x y z
N MET A 1 -13.16 3.88 -0.94
CA MET A 1 -14.53 3.54 -0.52
C MET A 1 -14.65 2.02 -0.44
N ILE A 2 -14.27 1.46 0.71
CA ILE A 2 -14.54 0.07 1.10
C ILE A 2 -16.02 0.00 1.45
N TYR A 3 -16.70 -1.05 0.99
CA TYR A 3 -18.09 -1.34 1.31
C TYR A 3 -18.14 -2.72 1.92
N ILE A 4 -18.48 -2.83 3.20
CA ILE A 4 -18.69 -4.12 3.85
C ILE A 4 -20.01 -4.68 3.30
N LEU A 5 -19.97 -5.83 2.63
CA LEU A 5 -21.18 -6.54 2.21
C LEU A 5 -21.43 -7.67 3.20
N ARG A 6 -22.67 -7.76 3.71
CA ARG A 6 -23.05 -8.77 4.71
C ARG A 6 -23.58 -10.02 4.00
N GLU A 7 -23.07 -11.19 4.39
CA GLU A 7 -23.61 -12.47 3.95
C GLU A 7 -24.98 -12.73 4.63
N ARG A 8 -25.98 -13.16 3.86
CA ARG A 8 -27.43 -13.01 4.14
C ARG A 8 -27.95 -13.65 5.45
N ASN A 9 -28.71 -12.88 6.25
CA ASN A 9 -30.17 -13.06 6.47
C ASN A 9 -30.79 -11.93 7.35
N THR A 10 -31.95 -11.45 6.88
CA THR A 10 -32.90 -10.46 7.44
C THR A 10 -32.45 -9.02 7.72
N GLU A 11 -33.30 -8.10 7.21
CA GLU A 11 -33.32 -6.62 7.21
C GLU A 11 -32.14 -5.83 7.81
N ILE A 12 -31.59 -4.88 7.02
CA ILE A 12 -30.69 -3.82 7.55
C ILE A 12 -30.98 -2.45 6.93
N LEU A 13 -30.77 -1.44 7.78
CA LEU A 13 -31.26 -0.07 7.75
C LEU A 13 -30.27 1.02 7.28
N LYS A 14 -28.98 0.76 6.96
CA LYS A 14 -28.03 1.84 6.53
C LYS A 14 -26.73 1.37 5.88
N LEU A 15 -26.20 2.21 4.99
CA LEU A 15 -24.97 2.03 4.19
C LEU A 15 -23.82 2.86 4.78
N TYR A 16 -22.63 2.26 4.94
CA TYR A 16 -21.45 2.96 5.45
C TYR A 16 -20.29 2.89 4.45
N GLY A 17 -19.72 4.06 4.12
CA GLY A 17 -18.48 4.16 3.36
C GLY A 17 -17.27 3.91 4.26
N ILE A 18 -16.09 3.87 3.64
CA ILE A 18 -14.81 3.66 4.32
C ILE A 18 -14.65 4.56 5.57
N ASP A 19 -15.05 5.82 5.45
CA ASP A 19 -14.93 6.87 6.47
C ASP A 19 -15.73 6.54 7.73
N LYS A 20 -16.92 5.95 7.56
CA LYS A 20 -17.79 5.52 8.65
C LYS A 20 -17.28 4.24 9.31
N ILE A 21 -16.72 3.31 8.52
CA ILE A 21 -16.06 2.13 9.08
C ILE A 21 -14.83 2.55 9.89
N TRP A 22 -14.09 3.57 9.43
CA TRP A 22 -12.95 4.14 10.16
C TRP A 22 -13.39 4.80 11.48
N GLU A 23 -14.49 5.55 11.52
CA GLU A 23 -15.08 6.06 12.78
C GLU A 23 -15.34 4.92 13.79
N PHE A 24 -15.74 3.73 13.33
CA PHE A 24 -15.96 2.56 14.19
C PHE A 24 -14.68 1.75 14.46
N SER A 25 -13.59 1.96 13.72
CA SER A 25 -12.37 1.14 13.75
C SER A 25 -11.15 1.79 14.39
N GLU A 26 -11.21 3.08 14.76
CA GLU A 26 -10.07 3.79 15.36
C GLU A 26 -9.47 3.03 16.56
N ASP A 27 -10.30 2.27 17.29
CA ASP A 27 -9.90 1.44 18.44
C ASP A 27 -10.21 -0.06 18.31
N LYS A 28 -10.77 -0.54 17.18
CA LYS A 28 -11.21 -1.94 17.04
C LYS A 28 -10.26 -2.76 16.17
N ASP A 29 -10.06 -4.02 16.57
CA ASP A 29 -9.43 -5.04 15.74
C ASP A 29 -10.45 -5.69 14.78
N ILE A 30 -10.02 -6.72 14.05
CA ILE A 30 -10.91 -7.42 13.11
C ILE A 30 -12.09 -8.09 13.81
N GLU A 31 -11.91 -8.61 15.03
CA GLU A 31 -13.01 -9.21 15.79
C GLU A 31 -14.04 -8.15 16.19
N GLY A 32 -13.57 -6.97 16.60
CA GLY A 32 -14.44 -5.82 16.85
C GLY A 32 -15.23 -5.40 15.61
N LEU A 33 -14.59 -5.36 14.44
CA LEU A 33 -15.28 -5.06 13.17
C LEU A 33 -16.31 -6.14 12.81
N MET A 34 -15.96 -7.42 12.95
CA MET A 34 -16.89 -8.53 12.73
C MET A 34 -18.06 -8.49 13.72
N GLN A 35 -17.82 -8.05 14.96
CA GLN A 35 -18.88 -7.89 15.95
C GLN A 35 -19.81 -6.72 15.60
N GLU A 36 -19.30 -5.61 15.06
CA GLU A 36 -20.13 -4.50 14.57
C GLU A 36 -20.99 -4.92 13.37
N GLU A 37 -20.46 -5.74 12.47
CA GLU A 37 -21.19 -6.35 11.36
C GLU A 37 -22.29 -7.30 11.88
N LYS A 38 -21.97 -8.21 12.81
CA LYS A 38 -22.96 -9.08 13.49
C LYS A 38 -24.07 -8.28 14.14
N ASN A 39 -23.72 -7.16 14.76
CA ASN A 39 -24.66 -6.24 15.40
C ASN A 39 -25.46 -5.38 14.40
N GLY A 40 -25.22 -5.52 13.09
CA GLY A 40 -25.90 -4.76 12.03
C GLY A 40 -25.55 -3.27 12.00
N ARG A 41 -24.48 -2.86 12.69
CA ARG A 41 -24.04 -1.46 12.77
C ARG A 41 -23.20 -1.02 11.58
N ILE A 42 -22.69 -1.97 10.79
CA ILE A 42 -21.97 -1.76 9.54
C ILE A 42 -22.37 -2.83 8.51
N GLY A 43 -22.36 -2.49 7.21
CA GLY A 43 -22.63 -3.45 6.12
C GLY A 43 -23.68 -3.02 5.10
N VAL A 44 -23.71 -3.68 3.94
CA VAL A 44 -24.74 -3.54 2.89
C VAL A 44 -25.38 -4.92 2.69
N ILE A 45 -26.70 -5.00 2.83
CA ILE A 45 -27.48 -6.25 2.63
C ILE A 45 -28.10 -6.33 1.23
N ASN A 46 -28.45 -5.19 0.63
CA ASN A 46 -29.12 -5.12 -0.67
C ASN A 46 -28.38 -4.17 -1.60
N SER A 47 -28.50 -4.41 -2.90
CA SER A 47 -28.05 -3.48 -3.93
C SER A 47 -28.65 -2.08 -3.68
N THR A 48 -27.79 -1.06 -3.71
CA THR A 48 -28.20 0.34 -3.64
C THR A 48 -27.70 1.05 -4.89
N PRO A 49 -28.34 2.15 -5.33
CA PRO A 49 -27.84 2.92 -6.48
C PRO A 49 -26.37 3.35 -6.33
N LYS A 50 -25.91 3.63 -5.09
CA LYS A 50 -24.52 3.98 -4.81
C LYS A 50 -23.57 2.78 -4.95
N PHE A 51 -23.99 1.60 -4.51
CA PHE A 51 -23.25 0.35 -4.69
C PHE A 51 -23.16 -0.02 -6.18
N GLU A 52 -24.27 0.01 -6.91
CA GLU A 52 -24.30 -0.26 -8.36
C GLU A 52 -23.45 0.72 -9.15
N ASN A 53 -23.51 2.01 -8.84
CA ASN A 53 -22.65 3.01 -9.48
C ASN A 53 -21.17 2.77 -9.17
N SER A 54 -20.84 2.32 -7.95
CA SER A 54 -19.47 1.97 -7.58
C SER A 54 -18.97 0.75 -8.35
N LEU A 55 -19.81 -0.26 -8.53
CA LEU A 55 -19.52 -1.42 -9.38
C LEU A 55 -19.30 -0.99 -10.83
N ALA A 56 -20.20 -0.16 -11.38
CA ALA A 56 -20.10 0.34 -12.75
C ALA A 56 -18.82 1.17 -12.99
N ARG A 57 -18.32 1.86 -11.97
CA ARG A 57 -17.05 2.60 -12.00
C ARG A 57 -15.82 1.74 -11.65
N ASN A 58 -16.00 0.44 -11.46
CA ASN A 58 -14.98 -0.51 -11.03
C ASN A 58 -14.22 -0.03 -9.78
N TYR A 59 -14.96 0.48 -8.78
CA TYR A 59 -14.36 0.83 -7.50
C TYR A 59 -14.07 -0.45 -6.68
N PRO A 60 -12.95 -0.50 -5.95
CA PRO A 60 -12.61 -1.65 -5.10
C PRO A 60 -13.61 -1.75 -3.94
N ILE A 61 -14.50 -2.72 -4.08
CA ILE A 61 -15.47 -3.12 -3.06
C ILE A 61 -14.88 -4.32 -2.34
N VAL A 62 -14.84 -4.29 -1.00
CA VAL A 62 -14.28 -5.37 -0.17
C VAL A 62 -15.41 -6.03 0.62
N ILE A 63 -15.78 -7.23 0.22
CA ILE A 63 -16.72 -8.09 0.93
C ILE A 63 -16.06 -8.61 2.18
N VAL A 64 -16.81 -8.69 3.28
CA VAL A 64 -16.32 -9.22 4.55
C VAL A 64 -17.32 -10.25 5.04
N ASP A 65 -16.88 -11.49 5.17
CA ASP A 65 -17.70 -12.60 5.66
C ASP A 65 -16.92 -13.49 6.65
N SER A 66 -17.50 -14.65 6.98
CA SER A 66 -16.91 -15.60 7.94
C SER A 66 -15.59 -16.23 7.48
N HIS A 67 -15.28 -16.18 6.19
CA HIS A 67 -14.04 -16.69 5.60
C HIS A 67 -12.95 -15.63 5.48
N GLY A 68 -13.31 -14.34 5.52
CA GLY A 68 -12.40 -13.21 5.58
C GLY A 68 -12.88 -12.03 4.74
N ASP A 69 -11.94 -11.19 4.33
CA ASP A 69 -12.20 -10.05 3.48
C ASP A 69 -11.59 -10.23 2.08
N TYR A 70 -12.38 -9.98 1.04
CA TYR A 70 -11.97 -10.15 -0.36
C TYR A 70 -12.65 -9.11 -1.27
N PHE A 71 -12.09 -8.91 -2.45
CA PHE A 71 -12.69 -8.00 -3.43
C PHE A 71 -13.95 -8.58 -4.05
N HIS A 72 -14.93 -7.73 -4.31
CA HIS A 72 -16.14 -8.12 -5.02
C HIS A 72 -15.79 -8.88 -6.32
N PRO A 73 -16.48 -10.00 -6.66
CA PRO A 73 -16.12 -10.84 -7.80
C PRO A 73 -16.09 -10.16 -9.16
N ASN A 74 -16.74 -9.01 -9.31
CA ASN A 74 -16.72 -8.19 -10.53
C ASN A 74 -15.63 -7.11 -10.54
N PHE A 75 -15.00 -6.83 -9.39
CA PHE A 75 -13.90 -5.88 -9.35
C PHE A 75 -12.67 -6.49 -10.04
N ARG A 76 -12.02 -5.70 -10.88
CA ARG A 76 -10.76 -6.08 -11.53
C ARG A 76 -9.72 -5.02 -11.24
N PHE A 77 -8.59 -5.45 -10.70
CA PHE A 77 -7.42 -4.59 -10.68
C PHE A 77 -6.97 -4.30 -12.10
N SER A 78 -6.55 -3.07 -12.34
CA SER A 78 -5.88 -2.66 -13.58
C SER A 78 -4.41 -2.40 -13.24
N PRO A 79 -3.50 -3.38 -13.46
CA PRO A 79 -2.08 -3.20 -13.19
C PRO A 79 -1.51 -2.00 -13.96
N LEU A 80 -0.56 -1.31 -13.34
CA LEU A 80 0.22 -0.27 -14.01
C LEU A 80 1.10 -0.92 -15.09
N PRO A 81 1.24 -0.28 -16.26
CA PRO A 81 2.15 -0.77 -17.30
C PRO A 81 3.61 -0.64 -16.84
N ILE A 82 4.51 -1.45 -17.39
CA ILE A 82 5.95 -1.39 -17.06
C ILE A 82 6.54 0.01 -17.29
N SER A 83 6.09 0.68 -18.35
CA SER A 83 6.47 2.05 -18.71
C SER A 83 6.15 3.09 -17.64
N PHE A 84 5.28 2.77 -16.67
CA PHE A 84 5.08 3.62 -15.50
C PHE A 84 6.35 3.72 -14.65
N PHE A 85 7.12 2.63 -14.56
CA PHE A 85 8.34 2.51 -13.74
C PHE A 85 9.62 2.85 -14.52
N GLU A 86 9.57 2.86 -15.85
CA GLU A 86 10.67 3.29 -16.74
C GLU A 86 10.78 4.83 -16.80
N ARG A 87 10.74 5.47 -15.63
CA ARG A 87 10.76 6.94 -15.45
C ARG A 87 11.58 7.31 -14.23
N ASP A 88 11.84 8.60 -14.05
CA ASP A 88 12.60 9.11 -12.90
C ASP A 88 11.95 8.71 -11.55
N ALA A 89 12.77 8.29 -10.58
CA ALA A 89 12.32 7.81 -9.29
C ALA A 89 11.46 8.82 -8.53
N LYS A 90 11.69 10.12 -8.67
CA LYS A 90 10.87 11.14 -8.00
C LYS A 90 9.46 11.18 -8.57
N ASP A 91 9.33 11.13 -9.90
CA ASP A 91 8.03 11.14 -10.57
C ASP A 91 7.25 9.86 -10.24
N VAL A 92 7.93 8.71 -10.30
CA VAL A 92 7.36 7.41 -9.91
C VAL A 92 6.95 7.44 -8.43
N ALA A 93 7.80 7.95 -7.52
CA ALA A 93 7.49 7.99 -6.09
C ALA A 93 6.26 8.85 -5.78
N LEU A 94 6.14 10.01 -6.44
CA LEU A 94 5.00 10.90 -6.29
C LEU A 94 3.72 10.24 -6.81
N GLU A 95 3.76 9.67 -8.01
CA GLU A 95 2.59 9.11 -8.67
C GLU A 95 2.17 7.73 -8.14
N LEU A 96 3.05 7.05 -7.41
CA LEU A 96 2.70 5.83 -6.67
C LEU A 96 1.77 6.10 -5.50
N LEU A 97 1.72 7.33 -4.98
CA LEU A 97 0.75 7.68 -3.93
C LEU A 97 -0.68 7.45 -4.43
N GLY A 98 -1.49 6.79 -3.61
CA GLY A 98 -2.87 6.45 -3.94
C GLY A 98 -3.04 5.18 -4.76
N LYS A 99 -1.98 4.66 -5.40
CA LYS A 99 -2.01 3.37 -6.13
C LYS A 99 -2.12 2.20 -5.16
N ILE A 100 -2.54 1.04 -5.66
CA ILE A 100 -2.79 -0.14 -4.80
C ILE A 100 -1.72 -1.19 -5.07
N ILE A 101 -0.95 -1.58 -4.05
CA ILE A 101 -0.11 -2.77 -4.12
C ILE A 101 -0.95 -3.99 -3.78
N VAL A 102 -0.79 -5.06 -4.57
CA VAL A 102 -1.56 -6.30 -4.45
C VAL A 102 -0.60 -7.50 -4.44
N TYR A 103 -0.82 -8.44 -3.53
CA TYR A 103 -0.06 -9.69 -3.44
C TYR A 103 -0.85 -10.74 -2.63
N ASP A 104 -0.99 -11.98 -3.12
CA ASP A 104 -1.61 -13.11 -2.36
C ASP A 104 -2.99 -12.77 -1.72
N GLY A 105 -3.84 -12.08 -2.48
CA GLY A 105 -5.16 -11.62 -2.03
C GLY A 105 -5.13 -10.46 -1.02
N LEU A 106 -3.94 -9.97 -0.65
CA LEU A 106 -3.75 -8.79 0.17
C LEU A 106 -3.68 -7.56 -0.71
N ALA A 107 -4.20 -6.44 -0.22
CA ALA A 107 -4.13 -5.18 -0.92
C ALA A 107 -3.99 -4.00 0.02
N GLY A 108 -3.27 -2.97 -0.43
CA GLY A 108 -3.08 -1.74 0.34
C GLY A 108 -2.82 -0.54 -0.55
N LYS A 109 -3.40 0.61 -0.20
CA LYS A 109 -3.15 1.88 -0.88
C LYS A 109 -1.79 2.41 -0.44
N ILE A 110 -0.89 2.71 -1.36
CA ILE A 110 0.41 3.30 -1.05
C ILE A 110 0.18 4.75 -0.59
N VAL A 111 0.64 5.08 0.62
CA VAL A 111 0.42 6.41 1.21
C VAL A 111 1.72 7.17 1.52
N GLU A 112 2.87 6.50 1.39
CA GLU A 112 4.18 7.11 1.61
C GLU A 112 5.26 6.37 0.82
N THR A 113 6.12 7.14 0.16
CA THR A 113 7.22 6.67 -0.68
C THR A 113 8.48 7.51 -0.45
N GLU A 114 9.63 6.97 -0.80
CA GLU A 114 10.90 7.72 -0.89
C GLU A 114 11.60 7.39 -2.20
N ALA A 115 12.12 8.41 -2.88
CA ALA A 115 12.97 8.24 -4.06
C ALA A 115 14.45 8.16 -3.64
N TYR A 116 15.19 7.29 -4.31
CA TYR A 116 16.62 7.08 -4.12
C TYR A 116 17.34 7.04 -5.48
N TYR A 117 18.45 7.74 -5.58
CA TYR A 117 19.26 7.85 -6.79
C TYR A 117 20.57 7.09 -6.67
N GLY A 118 21.39 7.14 -7.73
CA GLY A 118 22.59 6.31 -7.89
C GLY A 118 23.77 6.70 -7.00
N ASN A 119 24.92 6.90 -7.62
CA ASN A 119 26.20 7.01 -6.92
C ASN A 119 26.37 8.33 -6.13
N LYS A 120 25.60 9.38 -6.45
CA LYS A 120 25.66 10.72 -5.83
C LYS A 120 24.74 10.87 -4.62
N ASP A 121 23.83 9.94 -4.40
CA ASP A 121 22.87 10.00 -3.32
C ASP A 121 23.41 9.28 -2.07
N PRO A 122 23.80 10.01 -1.01
CA PRO A 122 24.42 9.41 0.17
C PRO A 122 23.47 8.53 1.00
N ALA A 123 22.15 8.64 0.79
CA ALA A 123 21.16 7.81 1.46
C ALA A 123 20.89 6.49 0.70
N SER A 124 21.30 6.42 -0.56
CA SER A 124 20.98 5.31 -1.46
C SER A 124 21.81 4.06 -1.18
N ARG A 125 21.22 2.89 -1.47
CA ARG A 125 21.96 1.62 -1.52
C ARG A 125 22.94 1.55 -2.68
N ALA A 126 22.73 2.33 -3.74
CA ALA A 126 23.64 2.52 -4.86
C ALA A 126 24.73 3.56 -4.62
N TYR A 127 24.77 4.19 -3.42
CA TYR A 127 25.84 5.11 -3.07
C TYR A 127 27.21 4.44 -3.22
N LYS A 128 28.12 5.11 -3.94
CA LYS A 128 29.43 4.58 -4.35
C LYS A 128 29.37 3.32 -5.26
N GLY A 129 28.33 3.22 -6.08
CA GLY A 129 28.26 2.27 -7.19
C GLY A 129 27.71 0.88 -6.85
N LYS A 130 27.81 0.00 -7.85
CA LYS A 130 27.24 -1.36 -7.84
C LYS A 130 27.99 -2.30 -6.90
N LYS A 131 27.24 -3.06 -6.12
CA LYS A 131 27.68 -4.04 -5.12
C LYS A 131 26.79 -5.27 -5.20
N ASN A 132 27.23 -6.39 -4.62
CA ASN A 132 26.46 -7.63 -4.68
C ASN A 132 25.04 -7.49 -4.09
N TYR A 133 24.88 -6.75 -2.99
CA TYR A 133 23.61 -6.62 -2.30
C TYR A 133 22.63 -5.61 -2.92
N ASN A 134 23.09 -4.75 -3.84
CA ASN A 134 22.25 -3.70 -4.44
C ASN A 134 21.93 -3.98 -5.92
N ARG A 135 22.28 -5.17 -6.42
CA ARG A 135 22.12 -5.57 -7.82
C ARG A 135 20.71 -5.31 -8.37
N GLY A 136 19.66 -5.60 -7.59
CA GLY A 136 18.27 -5.35 -7.98
C GLY A 136 17.98 -3.89 -8.34
N MET A 137 18.65 -2.93 -7.69
CA MET A 137 18.54 -1.50 -7.98
C MET A 137 19.15 -1.10 -9.34
N TRP A 138 19.94 -1.99 -9.97
CA TRP A 138 20.56 -1.78 -11.28
C TRP A 138 19.87 -2.54 -12.41
N LEU A 139 18.68 -3.10 -12.15
CA LEU A 139 17.82 -3.69 -13.17
C LEU A 139 17.02 -2.59 -13.86
N SER A 140 16.25 -2.95 -14.89
CA SER A 140 15.33 -2.00 -15.53
C SER A 140 14.14 -1.67 -14.63
N GLY A 141 13.43 -0.60 -14.97
CA GLY A 141 12.21 -0.17 -14.33
C GLY A 141 11.22 -1.31 -14.11
N GLY A 142 10.61 -1.35 -12.92
CA GLY A 142 9.58 -2.32 -12.56
C GLY A 142 10.10 -3.64 -11.98
N HIS A 143 11.39 -3.74 -11.68
CA HIS A 143 11.91 -4.85 -10.87
C HIS A 143 11.80 -4.55 -9.37
N ILE A 144 11.63 -5.62 -8.59
CA ILE A 144 11.60 -5.57 -7.14
C ILE A 144 13.03 -5.51 -6.62
N PHE A 145 13.30 -4.55 -5.74
CA PHE A 145 14.56 -4.45 -5.03
C PHE A 145 14.33 -4.54 -3.52
N ILE A 146 14.76 -5.65 -2.92
CA ILE A 146 14.60 -5.94 -1.49
C ILE A 146 15.95 -6.04 -0.80
N TYR A 147 16.05 -5.42 0.37
CA TYR A 147 17.19 -5.58 1.27
C TYR A 147 16.75 -5.58 2.74
N MET A 148 17.60 -6.08 3.63
CA MET A 148 17.28 -6.13 5.06
C MET A 148 17.79 -4.90 5.81
N VAL A 149 16.96 -4.37 6.72
CA VAL A 149 17.33 -3.40 7.74
C VAL A 149 16.72 -3.84 9.07
N HIS A 150 17.53 -4.05 10.10
CA HIS A 150 17.09 -4.44 11.45
C HIS A 150 16.03 -5.57 11.44
N ALA A 151 16.32 -6.68 10.75
CA ALA A 151 15.40 -7.82 10.58
C ALA A 151 14.06 -7.50 9.89
N ASN A 152 14.01 -6.44 9.08
CA ASN A 152 12.87 -6.09 8.24
C ASN A 152 13.28 -6.02 6.77
N TRP A 153 12.41 -6.52 5.89
CA TRP A 153 12.57 -6.34 4.45
C TRP A 153 12.10 -4.94 4.04
N MET A 154 12.97 -4.20 3.37
CA MET A 154 12.65 -2.94 2.70
C MET A 154 12.32 -3.26 1.26
N PHE A 155 11.09 -2.99 0.82
CA PHE A 155 10.65 -3.29 -0.54
C PHE A 155 10.67 -2.02 -1.38
N ASN A 156 11.46 -2.06 -2.43
CA ASN A 156 11.64 -0.97 -3.38
C ASN A 156 11.29 -1.46 -4.77
N ILE A 157 11.04 -0.50 -5.65
CA ILE A 157 10.81 -0.75 -7.07
C ILE A 157 11.89 0.00 -7.80
N THR A 158 12.68 -0.73 -8.59
CA THR A 158 13.68 -0.15 -9.46
C THR A 158 12.99 0.70 -10.52
N THR A 159 13.57 1.85 -10.82
CA THR A 159 13.09 2.76 -11.86
C THR A 159 14.24 3.09 -12.80
N ASP A 160 13.91 3.60 -13.98
CA ASP A 160 14.93 3.94 -14.96
C ASP A 160 15.50 5.34 -14.76
N GLY A 161 16.77 5.49 -15.11
CA GLY A 161 17.51 6.75 -15.11
C GLY A 161 18.91 6.55 -15.67
N GLU A 162 19.69 7.62 -15.75
CA GLU A 162 21.10 7.54 -16.20
C GLU A 162 21.96 6.63 -15.30
N GLU A 163 21.60 6.53 -14.02
CA GLU A 163 22.19 5.64 -13.03
C GLU A 163 21.10 4.84 -12.30
N ALA A 164 21.50 3.93 -11.41
CA ALA A 164 20.56 3.17 -10.58
C ALA A 164 19.60 4.07 -9.79
N GLN A 165 18.30 3.81 -9.91
CA GLN A 165 17.25 4.52 -9.19
C GLN A 165 16.22 3.53 -8.62
N ALA A 166 15.59 3.89 -7.50
CA ALA A 166 14.50 3.10 -6.96
C ALA A 166 13.59 3.93 -6.05
N VAL A 167 12.36 3.44 -5.90
CA VAL A 167 11.37 3.97 -4.96
C VAL A 167 11.14 2.98 -3.84
N LEU A 168 11.39 3.38 -2.60
CA LEU A 168 10.97 2.65 -1.41
C LEU A 168 9.48 2.90 -1.16
N ILE A 169 8.69 1.82 -1.04
CA ILE A 169 7.34 1.93 -0.48
C ILE A 169 7.47 1.89 1.04
N ARG A 170 7.09 2.99 1.70
CA ARG A 170 7.25 3.12 3.15
C ARG A 170 6.04 2.71 3.94
N SER A 171 4.85 3.04 3.47
CA SER A 171 3.64 2.66 4.18
C SER A 171 2.48 2.51 3.22
N VAL A 172 1.58 1.61 3.62
CA VAL A 172 0.34 1.36 2.90
C VAL A 172 -0.83 1.42 3.88
N GLU A 173 -1.96 1.94 3.43
CA GLU A 173 -3.25 1.85 4.08
C GLU A 173 -3.88 0.50 3.69
N PRO A 174 -4.06 -0.44 4.64
CA PRO A 174 -4.65 -1.76 4.36
C PRO A 174 -6.05 -1.65 3.75
N ILE A 175 -6.33 -2.45 2.71
CA ILE A 175 -7.63 -2.50 2.03
C ILE A 175 -8.29 -3.88 2.16
N ALA A 176 -7.54 -4.95 1.86
CA ALA A 176 -8.05 -6.32 1.87
C ALA A 176 -6.99 -7.31 2.38
N GLY A 177 -7.44 -8.47 2.86
CA GLY A 177 -6.62 -9.49 3.50
C GLY A 177 -6.24 -9.15 4.94
N LEU A 178 -7.07 -8.35 5.63
CA LEU A 178 -6.80 -7.87 6.99
C LEU A 178 -6.53 -9.02 7.96
N LYS A 179 -7.29 -10.11 7.88
CA LYS A 179 -7.11 -11.29 8.75
C LYS A 179 -5.67 -11.82 8.71
N LYS A 180 -5.13 -12.06 7.51
CA LYS A 180 -3.74 -12.49 7.30
C LYS A 180 -2.74 -11.46 7.85
N MET A 181 -3.00 -10.17 7.66
CA MET A 181 -2.12 -9.11 8.19
C MET A 181 -2.11 -9.10 9.72
N TYR A 182 -3.27 -9.29 10.36
CA TYR A 182 -3.40 -9.41 11.81
C TYR A 182 -2.70 -10.65 12.34
N GLU A 183 -2.90 -11.83 11.75
CA GLU A 183 -2.21 -13.07 12.15
C GLU A 183 -0.69 -12.91 12.13
N ARG A 184 -0.14 -12.18 11.14
CA ARG A 184 1.30 -11.92 11.01
C ARG A 184 1.84 -10.87 11.98
N ARG A 185 1.00 -9.99 12.53
CA ARG A 185 1.46 -8.79 13.26
C ARG A 185 0.93 -8.64 14.67
N GLY A 186 -0.29 -9.10 14.95
CA GLY A 186 -0.97 -8.93 16.24
C GLY A 186 -1.05 -7.47 16.71
N LYS A 187 -1.20 -6.52 15.78
CA LYS A 187 -1.24 -5.08 16.06
C LYS A 187 -2.56 -4.48 15.61
N ARG A 188 -2.90 -3.30 16.14
CA ARG A 188 -4.06 -2.52 15.71
C ARG A 188 -3.95 -2.16 14.22
N LEU A 189 -5.09 -1.93 13.58
CA LEU A 189 -5.19 -1.63 12.14
C LEU A 189 -4.20 -0.56 11.67
N LYS A 190 -4.16 0.58 12.37
CA LYS A 190 -3.25 1.71 12.05
C LYS A 190 -1.77 1.33 12.10
N GLU A 191 -1.42 0.30 12.87
CA GLU A 191 -0.04 -0.13 13.12
C GLU A 191 0.39 -1.34 12.27
N LEU A 192 -0.54 -1.92 11.50
CA LEU A 192 -0.24 -3.04 10.61
C LEU A 192 0.76 -2.61 9.54
N CYS A 193 0.57 -1.44 8.92
CA CYS A 193 1.29 -1.09 7.69
C CYS A 193 1.92 0.32 7.69
N ASN A 194 1.94 1.02 8.82
CA ASN A 194 2.51 2.38 8.94
C ASN A 194 4.05 2.40 9.11
N GLY A 195 4.77 1.74 8.21
CA GLY A 195 6.23 1.75 8.16
C GLY A 195 6.82 0.67 7.26
N PRO A 196 8.05 0.86 6.72
CA PRO A 196 8.53 0.07 5.60
C PRO A 196 8.69 -1.41 5.96
N GLY A 197 9.22 -1.71 7.14
CA GLY A 197 9.29 -3.08 7.66
C GLY A 197 7.95 -3.62 8.18
N LYS A 198 7.02 -2.73 8.52
CA LYS A 198 5.73 -3.11 9.07
C LYS A 198 4.84 -3.70 7.98
N TRP A 199 4.66 -2.97 6.88
CA TRP A 199 3.79 -3.43 5.81
C TRP A 199 4.35 -4.65 5.10
N THR A 200 5.67 -4.75 4.88
CA THR A 200 6.28 -5.93 4.26
C THR A 200 6.04 -7.19 5.09
N ARG A 201 6.12 -7.09 6.42
CA ARG A 201 5.75 -8.19 7.33
C ARG A 201 4.25 -8.52 7.28
N ALA A 202 3.39 -7.51 7.25
CA ALA A 202 1.93 -7.72 7.13
C ALA A 202 1.56 -8.41 5.81
N PHE A 203 2.24 -8.04 4.72
CA PHE A 203 2.04 -8.62 3.39
C PHE A 203 2.77 -9.97 3.21
N GLY A 204 3.66 -10.33 4.13
CA GLY A 204 4.42 -11.58 4.04
C GLY A 204 5.48 -11.55 2.94
N ILE A 205 5.97 -10.36 2.60
CA ILE A 205 7.05 -10.15 1.63
C ILE A 205 8.32 -10.85 2.13
N LYS A 206 9.01 -11.54 1.22
CA LYS A 206 10.22 -12.30 1.52
C LYS A 206 11.36 -11.90 0.59
N LYS A 207 12.59 -12.26 0.95
CA LYS A 207 13.80 -11.90 0.17
C LYS A 207 13.85 -12.58 -1.19
N GLU A 208 13.17 -13.70 -1.34
CA GLU A 208 13.16 -14.51 -2.56
C GLU A 208 12.55 -13.74 -3.74
N MET A 209 11.68 -12.76 -3.44
CA MET A 209 11.09 -11.84 -4.42
C MET A 209 12.07 -10.78 -4.96
N ASN A 210 13.28 -10.68 -4.39
CA ASN A 210 14.27 -9.72 -4.85
C ASN A 210 14.70 -10.03 -6.29
N GLU A 211 14.84 -9.00 -7.13
CA GLU A 211 15.16 -9.08 -8.55
C GLU A 211 14.03 -9.64 -9.45
N GLU A 212 12.87 -10.01 -8.91
CA GLU A 212 11.70 -10.38 -9.71
C GLU A 212 11.03 -9.16 -10.35
N SER A 213 10.40 -9.33 -11.52
CA SER A 213 9.63 -8.27 -12.18
C SER A 213 8.24 -8.12 -11.57
N LEU A 214 7.74 -6.89 -11.45
CA LEU A 214 6.33 -6.61 -11.13
C LEU A 214 5.41 -7.09 -12.26
N GLY A 215 4.20 -7.53 -11.90
CA GLY A 215 3.16 -7.92 -12.86
C GLY A 215 2.70 -9.37 -12.76
N GLY A 216 3.43 -10.21 -12.02
CA GLY A 216 3.04 -11.58 -11.67
C GLY A 216 2.15 -11.62 -10.42
N GLU A 217 2.57 -12.39 -9.41
CA GLU A 217 1.83 -12.52 -8.14
C GLU A 217 1.75 -11.21 -7.35
N ILE A 218 2.75 -10.34 -7.52
CA ILE A 218 2.81 -9.01 -6.94
C ILE A 218 2.81 -7.96 -8.04
N PHE A 219 1.90 -7.00 -7.91
CA PHE A 219 1.75 -5.90 -8.86
C PHE A 219 1.20 -4.66 -8.17
N ILE A 220 1.30 -3.53 -8.87
CA ILE A 220 0.68 -2.29 -8.45
C ILE A 220 -0.38 -1.93 -9.47
N ALA A 221 -1.56 -1.58 -8.98
CA ALA A 221 -2.71 -1.27 -9.79
C ALA A 221 -3.12 0.20 -9.69
N GLN A 222 -3.81 0.65 -10.73
CA GLN A 222 -4.57 1.89 -10.70
C GLN A 222 -5.57 1.88 -9.54
N SER A 223 -5.87 3.10 -9.09
CA SER A 223 -6.78 3.36 -8.00
C SER A 223 -7.72 4.49 -8.37
N PRO A 224 -9.00 4.41 -8.00
CA PRO A 224 -9.92 5.52 -8.18
C PRO A 224 -9.72 6.65 -7.15
N TRP A 225 -8.86 6.46 -6.14
CA TRP A 225 -8.60 7.47 -5.12
C TRP A 225 -7.34 8.27 -5.47
N ASN A 226 -7.52 9.29 -6.28
CA ASN A 226 -6.47 10.23 -6.72
C ASN A 226 -6.61 11.63 -6.09
N GLU A 227 -7.70 11.89 -5.36
CA GLU A 227 -7.93 13.16 -4.69
C GLU A 227 -7.35 13.15 -3.28
N PHE A 228 -6.17 13.76 -3.11
CA PHE A 228 -5.55 13.98 -1.82
C PHE A 228 -4.48 15.07 -1.90
N LYS A 229 -4.08 15.61 -0.75
CA LYS A 229 -2.95 16.53 -0.65
C LYS A 229 -1.67 15.73 -0.43
N VAL A 230 -0.68 15.98 -1.29
CA VAL A 230 0.67 15.44 -1.12
C VAL A 230 1.49 16.41 -0.26
N ALA A 231 2.23 15.85 0.68
CA ALA A 231 3.27 16.54 1.42
C ALA A 231 4.63 15.90 1.09
N ARG A 232 5.71 16.69 1.28
CA ARG A 232 7.09 16.27 1.06
C ARG A 232 7.97 16.62 2.25
N ALA A 233 9.01 15.84 2.47
CA ALA A 233 10.00 16.06 3.53
C ALA A 233 11.32 15.34 3.21
N HIS A 234 12.33 15.51 4.07
CA HIS A 234 13.51 14.66 4.04
C HIS A 234 13.19 13.20 4.38
N ARG A 235 14.08 12.31 3.93
CA ARG A 235 13.96 10.86 4.07
C ARG A 235 14.26 10.42 5.50
N ILE A 236 13.66 9.32 5.92
CA ILE A 236 13.68 8.86 7.31
C ILE A 236 14.64 7.69 7.46
N GLY A 237 15.46 7.75 8.51
CA GLY A 237 16.39 6.68 8.87
C GLY A 237 17.70 6.72 8.07
N VAL A 238 18.02 7.88 7.49
CA VAL A 238 19.24 8.13 6.73
C VAL A 238 20.17 9.04 7.53
N ARG A 239 21.49 8.82 7.43
CA ARG A 239 22.48 9.65 8.15
C ARG A 239 22.73 10.98 7.45
N ASN A 240 22.84 10.93 6.12
CA ASN A 240 23.01 12.07 5.24
C ASN A 240 21.95 11.96 4.16
N ASP A 241 21.39 13.08 3.77
CA ASP A 241 20.34 13.18 2.76
C ASP A 241 20.75 14.20 1.69
N LEU A 242 20.03 14.20 0.57
CA LEU A 242 20.11 15.28 -0.42
C LEU A 242 19.37 16.51 0.11
N GLU A 243 19.72 17.69 -0.41
CA GLU A 243 19.01 18.93 -0.09
C GLU A 243 17.55 18.90 -0.54
N GLU A 244 17.26 18.17 -1.62
CA GLU A 244 15.90 18.00 -2.09
C GLU A 244 15.11 17.02 -1.19
N PRO A 245 13.90 17.39 -0.73
CA PRO A 245 13.05 16.50 0.04
C PRO A 245 12.42 15.41 -0.85
N LEU A 246 13.03 14.23 -0.84
CA LEU A 246 12.66 13.07 -1.67
C LEU A 246 11.74 12.05 -0.99
N ARG A 247 11.12 12.41 0.14
CA ARG A 247 10.03 11.64 0.75
C ARG A 247 8.69 12.28 0.41
N PHE A 248 7.73 11.47 -0.05
CA PHE A 248 6.39 11.91 -0.42
C PHE A 248 5.34 11.14 0.36
N PHE A 249 4.27 11.79 0.78
CA PHE A 249 3.17 11.13 1.48
C PHE A 249 1.85 11.87 1.36
N ILE A 250 0.77 11.13 1.57
CA ILE A 250 -0.59 11.69 1.65
C ILE A 250 -0.76 12.39 3.00
N LYS A 251 -0.90 13.73 2.99
CA LYS A 251 -0.83 14.61 4.17
C LYS A 251 -1.76 14.19 5.30
N ASP A 252 -3.00 13.83 4.98
CA ASP A 252 -4.06 13.56 5.96
C ASP A 252 -4.22 12.05 6.24
N SER A 253 -3.37 11.19 5.67
CA SER A 253 -3.46 9.76 5.91
C SER A 253 -3.01 9.40 7.34
N GLN A 254 -3.81 8.59 8.02
CA GLN A 254 -3.48 8.02 9.32
C GLN A 254 -2.38 6.95 9.25
N TYR A 255 -2.04 6.49 8.05
CA TYR A 255 -1.09 5.39 7.80
C TYR A 255 0.33 5.85 7.49
N VAL A 256 0.56 7.15 7.35
CA VAL A 256 1.91 7.71 7.19
C VAL A 256 2.77 7.32 8.40
N SER A 257 3.97 6.79 8.14
CA SER A 257 4.82 6.22 9.19
C SER A 257 5.34 7.27 10.17
N VAL A 258 5.75 8.44 9.67
CA VAL A 258 6.21 9.57 10.48
C VAL A 258 5.68 10.88 9.89
N ARG A 259 4.91 11.61 10.71
CA ARG A 259 4.25 12.87 10.29
C ARG A 259 5.16 14.10 10.33
N LYS A 260 6.40 13.97 10.83
CA LYS A 260 7.32 15.10 10.95
C LYS A 260 7.66 15.63 9.55
N ILE A 261 7.36 16.90 9.32
CA ILE A 261 7.76 17.67 8.14
C ILE A 261 8.93 18.52 8.60
N SER A 262 10.13 17.94 8.66
CA SER A 262 11.37 18.71 8.91
C SER A 262 12.04 19.00 7.58
#